data_AF-A0A0D9WQP0-F1
#
_entry.id   AF-A0A0D9WQP0-F1
#
_cell.length_a   1.000
_cell.length_b   1.000
_cell.length_c   1.000
_cell.angle_alpha   90.00
_cell.angle_beta   90.00
_cell.angle_gamma   90.00
#
_symmetry.space_group_name_H-M   'P 1'
#
loop_
_entity.id
_entity.type
_entity.pdbx_description
1 polymer ?
#
loop_
_entity_poly.entity_id
_entity_poly.type
_entity_poly.pdbx_seq_one_letter_code
_entity_poly.pdbx_strand_id
1 'polypeptide(L)'
;MEAAIASTGSSFHSSPNPLARQQRIARAVVAFVPQPQAHALRCERTSHPNPRASAAAAAAMGGDAGSGSVVVVGRKKRLAVFVSGGGSNFRAIHEAALGGKVNADVVALVTDKPGCGGAEYARGNGIQVIVFPNSKSAPEGISSDELLNTLRELRVDFILLAGYLKLIPVELIQAYPRCILNIHPSLLPAFGGKGFYGLKVHKAVIASGARYSGPTVHFVDEHYDTGRTLAQRVVPVLANDTPEQLAARVLHEEHQVYVDAVTALCEDRIVWREDGVPLIRSQTNSNEYT
;
A
#
# COMPACT_ATOMS: atom_id res chain seq x y z
N MET A 1 -10.92 1.93 -86.03
CA MET A 1 -11.70 0.82 -85.45
C MET A 1 -11.70 0.98 -83.93
N GLU A 2 -12.42 1.93 -83.32
CA GLU A 2 -13.80 2.43 -83.59
C GLU A 2 -14.84 1.31 -83.45
N ALA A 3 -16.01 1.50 -82.81
CA ALA A 3 -16.70 2.71 -82.32
C ALA A 3 -17.41 2.40 -80.96
N ALA A 4 -18.08 3.26 -80.17
CA ALA A 4 -18.71 4.59 -80.34
C ALA A 4 -20.05 4.56 -81.11
N ILE A 5 -21.12 5.32 -80.81
CA ILE A 5 -21.46 6.27 -79.72
C ILE A 5 -22.98 6.14 -79.43
N ALA A 6 -23.47 6.22 -78.18
CA ALA A 6 -24.77 6.87 -77.89
C ALA A 6 -24.99 7.21 -76.40
N SER A 7 -25.43 8.44 -76.12
CA SER A 7 -25.87 8.91 -74.80
C SER A 7 -27.35 9.29 -74.84
N THR A 8 -28.03 9.18 -73.70
CA THR A 8 -29.16 10.04 -73.34
C THR A 8 -29.05 10.38 -71.84
N GLY A 9 -28.98 11.68 -71.53
CA GLY A 9 -28.93 12.15 -70.15
C GLY A 9 -30.32 12.47 -69.59
N SER A 10 -30.45 12.50 -68.27
CA SER A 10 -31.60 13.12 -67.60
C SER A 10 -31.24 13.57 -66.17
N SER A 11 -31.31 14.88 -65.97
CA SER A 11 -31.82 15.54 -64.76
C SER A 11 -31.07 15.36 -63.43
N PHE A 12 -30.33 16.41 -63.06
CA PHE A 12 -29.93 16.70 -61.68
C PHE A 12 -31.15 16.73 -60.73
N HIS A 13 -31.03 16.10 -59.56
CA HIS A 13 -31.68 16.55 -58.33
C HIS A 13 -30.71 16.36 -57.15
N SER A 14 -30.29 17.46 -56.54
CA SER A 14 -29.31 17.50 -55.46
C SER A 14 -29.98 17.25 -54.11
N SER A 15 -29.82 16.05 -53.56
CA SER A 15 -30.25 15.75 -52.17
C SER A 15 -29.38 16.50 -51.15
N PRO A 16 -29.98 17.22 -50.18
CA PRO A 16 -29.22 17.91 -49.14
C PRO A 16 -28.65 16.92 -48.11
N ASN A 17 -27.36 17.09 -47.80
CA ASN A 17 -26.61 16.31 -46.82
C ASN A 17 -27.16 16.54 -45.38
N PRO A 18 -27.56 15.49 -44.62
CA PRO A 18 -28.20 15.64 -43.31
C PRO A 18 -27.27 16.04 -42.15
N LEU A 19 -25.97 16.30 -42.41
CA LEU A 19 -24.96 16.60 -41.38
C LEU A 19 -24.93 18.07 -40.89
N ALA A 20 -25.98 18.87 -41.14
CA ALA A 20 -25.99 20.32 -40.87
C ALA A 20 -27.20 20.81 -40.04
N ARG A 21 -27.69 20.03 -39.06
CA ARG A 21 -28.76 20.53 -38.16
C ARG A 21 -28.78 19.96 -36.73
N GLN A 22 -27.65 19.96 -36.02
CA GLN A 22 -27.65 19.78 -34.56
C GLN A 22 -26.49 20.47 -33.81
N GLN A 23 -26.11 21.68 -34.24
CA GLN A 23 -25.32 22.59 -33.40
C GLN A 23 -26.25 23.55 -32.65
N ARG A 24 -26.64 23.19 -31.42
CA ARG A 24 -27.14 24.17 -30.41
C ARG A 24 -27.14 23.58 -29.00
N ILE A 25 -26.44 24.28 -28.10
CA ILE A 25 -26.63 24.29 -26.64
C ILE A 25 -26.26 22.98 -25.91
N ALA A 26 -24.97 22.87 -25.56
CA ALA A 26 -24.53 22.17 -24.35
C ALA A 26 -23.37 22.97 -23.72
N ARG A 27 -23.67 24.15 -23.15
CA ARG A 27 -22.76 24.80 -22.20
C ARG A 27 -22.83 23.99 -20.91
N ALA A 28 -22.00 22.95 -20.81
CA ALA A 28 -21.82 22.22 -19.57
C ALA A 28 -21.31 23.20 -18.52
N VAL A 29 -22.13 23.46 -17.49
CA VAL A 29 -21.67 24.12 -16.27
C VAL A 29 -20.60 23.22 -15.69
N VAL A 30 -19.36 23.72 -15.58
CA VAL A 30 -18.35 23.07 -14.76
C VAL A 30 -18.83 23.19 -13.31
N ALA A 31 -19.59 22.20 -12.88
CA ALA A 31 -19.98 22.08 -11.48
C ALA A 31 -18.69 21.98 -10.67
N PHE A 32 -18.49 22.93 -9.75
CA PHE A 32 -17.42 22.89 -8.79
C PHE A 32 -17.63 21.64 -7.92
N VAL A 33 -16.92 20.56 -8.22
CA VAL A 33 -16.91 19.36 -7.39
C VAL A 33 -16.27 19.77 -6.08
N PRO A 34 -16.99 19.78 -4.93
CA PRO A 34 -16.40 20.14 -3.66
C PRO A 34 -15.27 19.16 -3.37
N GLN A 35 -14.11 19.66 -2.94
CA GLN A 35 -13.03 18.78 -2.52
C GLN A 35 -13.51 17.91 -1.35
N PRO A 36 -13.19 16.59 -1.35
CA PRO A 36 -13.70 15.68 -0.35
C PRO A 36 -13.24 16.10 1.05
N GLN A 37 -14.15 16.07 2.03
CA GLN A 37 -13.79 16.29 3.43
C GLN A 37 -13.01 15.07 3.91
N ALA A 38 -11.68 15.19 3.86
CA ALA A 38 -10.78 14.08 4.04
C ALA A 38 -10.28 14.04 5.50
N HIS A 39 -10.75 13.05 6.27
CA HIS A 39 -10.40 12.90 7.68
C HIS A 39 -9.03 12.21 7.85
N ALA A 40 -8.17 12.82 8.68
CA ALA A 40 -6.87 12.25 9.03
C ALA A 40 -7.02 11.02 9.92
N LEU A 41 -6.23 9.97 9.66
CA LEU A 41 -6.19 8.78 10.49
C LEU A 41 -5.62 9.07 11.88
N ARG A 42 -6.28 8.55 12.92
CA ARG A 42 -5.58 7.93 14.04
C ARG A 42 -5.73 6.42 13.91
N CYS A 43 -4.69 5.65 14.23
CA CYS A 43 -4.85 4.23 14.45
C CYS A 43 -5.67 4.03 15.73
N GLU A 44 -6.97 3.79 15.59
CA GLU A 44 -7.90 3.57 16.69
C GLU A 44 -7.70 2.16 17.27
N ARG A 45 -6.71 2.03 18.14
CA ARG A 45 -6.53 0.81 18.94
C ARG A 45 -7.76 0.62 19.81
N THR A 46 -8.46 -0.50 19.64
CA THR A 46 -9.59 -0.88 20.50
C THR A 46 -9.11 -1.17 21.92
N SER A 47 -9.17 -0.15 22.78
CA SER A 47 -8.75 -0.24 24.17
C SER A 47 -9.75 -1.05 24.99
N HIS A 48 -9.39 -2.29 25.31
CA HIS A 48 -9.98 -2.96 26.47
C HIS A 48 -9.36 -2.37 27.75
N PRO A 49 -10.15 -2.01 28.77
CA PRO A 49 -9.64 -1.38 29.98
C PRO A 49 -8.78 -2.37 30.77
N ASN A 50 -7.48 -2.08 30.90
CA ASN A 50 -6.59 -2.79 31.81
C ASN A 50 -6.76 -2.19 33.22
N PRO A 51 -7.31 -2.91 34.22
CA PRO A 51 -7.77 -2.34 35.49
C PRO A 51 -6.65 -1.96 36.49
N ARG A 52 -5.40 -1.74 36.01
CA ARG A 52 -4.24 -1.41 36.86
C ARG A 52 -3.48 -0.13 36.46
N ALA A 53 -3.96 0.65 35.50
CA ALA A 53 -3.33 1.91 35.08
C ALA A 53 -4.18 3.14 35.46
N SER A 54 -4.41 3.35 36.76
CA SER A 54 -5.16 4.49 37.30
C SER A 54 -4.50 5.06 38.57
N ALA A 55 -3.40 5.81 38.40
CA ALA A 55 -2.98 6.89 39.31
C ALA A 55 -1.75 7.64 38.75
N ALA A 56 -1.60 8.89 39.20
CA ALA A 56 -0.40 9.74 39.10
C ALA A 56 0.03 10.29 37.72
N ALA A 57 -0.50 11.47 37.37
CA ALA A 57 0.29 12.60 36.89
C ALA A 57 -0.54 13.90 36.95
N ALA A 58 -0.40 14.68 38.01
CA ALA A 58 -0.94 16.03 38.12
C ALA A 58 0.10 16.95 38.76
N ALA A 59 0.03 18.25 38.43
CA ALA A 59 0.89 19.36 38.87
C ALA A 59 2.32 19.44 38.29
N ALA A 60 2.49 20.33 37.32
CA ALA A 60 3.41 21.46 37.42
C ALA A 60 3.03 22.54 36.38
N MET A 61 2.95 23.80 36.81
CA MET A 61 2.89 24.97 35.91
C MET A 61 4.01 25.94 36.28
N GLY A 62 4.60 26.58 35.27
CA GLY A 62 5.45 27.76 35.45
C GLY A 62 6.61 27.83 34.46
N GLY A 63 6.67 28.91 33.67
CA GLY A 63 7.95 29.42 33.16
C GLY A 63 8.10 29.57 31.63
N ASP A 64 7.84 30.79 31.18
CA ASP A 64 8.53 31.50 30.08
C ASP A 64 8.26 31.14 28.60
N ALA A 65 8.23 32.19 27.78
CA ALA A 65 7.76 32.22 26.40
C ALA A 65 8.91 32.51 25.42
N GLY A 66 9.71 31.49 25.12
CA GLY A 66 10.68 31.54 24.02
C GLY A 66 10.01 31.37 22.67
N SER A 67 9.99 32.40 21.82
CA SER A 67 9.52 32.34 20.43
C SER A 67 10.52 31.60 19.53
N GLY A 68 10.67 30.30 19.75
CA GLY A 68 11.18 29.36 18.75
C GLY A 68 10.01 28.53 18.24
N SER A 69 9.92 28.33 16.92
CA SER A 69 8.99 27.35 16.37
C SER A 69 9.40 25.96 16.86
N VAL A 70 8.76 25.50 17.95
CA VAL A 70 8.89 24.13 18.43
C VAL A 70 8.35 23.23 17.32
N VAL A 71 9.27 22.64 16.54
CA VAL A 71 8.93 21.51 15.69
C VAL A 71 8.48 20.41 16.64
N VAL A 72 7.16 20.20 16.72
CA VAL A 72 6.58 19.11 17.49
C VAL A 72 6.93 17.82 16.75
N VAL A 73 8.12 17.29 17.02
CA VAL A 73 8.54 15.97 16.55
C VAL A 73 7.63 14.96 17.23
N GLY A 74 6.56 14.60 16.54
CA GLY A 74 5.63 13.56 16.99
C GLY A 74 6.41 12.28 17.29
N ARG A 75 5.97 11.52 18.31
CA ARG A 75 6.66 10.28 18.69
C ARG A 75 6.88 9.40 17.46
N LYS A 76 8.06 8.80 17.36
CA LYS A 76 8.31 7.73 16.40
C LYS A 76 7.22 6.67 16.50
N LYS A 77 6.74 6.22 15.34
CA LYS A 77 5.81 5.10 15.25
C LYS A 77 6.57 3.80 15.52
N ARG A 78 5.86 2.75 15.94
CA ARG A 78 6.45 1.44 16.23
C ARG A 78 5.94 0.42 15.23
N LEU A 79 6.83 -0.16 14.43
CA LEU A 79 6.50 -1.03 13.31
C LEU A 79 6.77 -2.49 13.66
N ALA A 80 5.83 -3.38 13.32
CA ALA A 80 6.09 -4.82 13.24
C ALA A 80 6.10 -5.25 11.77
N VAL A 81 7.16 -5.93 11.34
CA VAL A 81 7.33 -6.33 9.92
C VAL A 81 7.20 -7.84 9.79
N PHE A 82 6.35 -8.32 8.89
CA PHE A 82 6.03 -9.74 8.72
C PHE A 82 6.69 -10.27 7.45
N VAL A 83 7.40 -11.41 7.52
CA VAL A 83 8.15 -11.97 6.38
C VAL A 83 8.08 -13.51 6.34
N SER A 84 8.18 -14.08 5.13
CA SER A 84 8.28 -15.54 4.91
C SER A 84 9.50 -15.94 4.07
N GLY A 85 10.54 -15.11 4.00
CA GLY A 85 11.67 -15.25 3.07
C GLY A 85 12.83 -14.29 3.34
N GLY A 86 13.55 -13.90 2.28
CA GLY A 86 14.79 -13.11 2.39
C GLY A 86 14.63 -11.69 2.96
N GLY A 87 13.42 -11.13 2.96
CA GLY A 87 13.09 -9.88 3.63
C GLY A 87 13.71 -8.61 3.01
N SER A 88 13.92 -8.55 1.70
CA SER A 88 14.51 -7.36 1.05
C SER A 88 13.68 -6.08 1.25
N ASN A 89 12.35 -6.15 1.13
CA ASN A 89 11.43 -5.06 1.50
C ASN A 89 11.59 -4.63 2.97
N PHE A 90 11.74 -5.59 3.88
CA PHE A 90 12.00 -5.32 5.31
C PHE A 90 13.32 -4.57 5.51
N ARG A 91 14.40 -4.99 4.84
CA ARG A 91 15.71 -4.31 4.89
C ARG A 91 15.60 -2.87 4.38
N ALA A 92 14.95 -2.64 3.24
CA ALA A 92 14.72 -1.29 2.70
C ALA A 92 13.96 -0.38 3.69
N ILE A 93 12.90 -0.90 4.34
CA ILE A 93 12.15 -0.15 5.37
C ILE A 93 13.03 0.12 6.61
N HIS A 94 13.80 -0.86 7.06
CA HIS A 94 14.67 -0.72 8.23
C HIS A 94 15.81 0.28 7.99
N GLU A 95 16.47 0.21 6.84
CA GLU A 95 17.53 1.15 6.42
C GLU A 95 16.98 2.56 6.25
N ALA A 96 15.76 2.72 5.70
CA ALA A 96 15.08 4.00 5.63
C ALA A 96 14.70 4.57 7.01
N ALA A 97 14.42 3.72 8.00
CA ALA A 97 14.16 4.14 9.39
C ALA A 97 15.46 4.54 10.12
N LEU A 98 16.55 3.79 9.93
CA LEU A 98 17.88 4.16 10.44
C LEU A 98 18.38 5.48 9.84
N GLY A 99 18.15 5.69 8.53
CA GLY A 99 18.47 6.94 7.83
C GLY A 99 17.49 8.10 8.08
N GLY A 100 16.45 7.90 8.90
CA GLY A 100 15.49 8.95 9.27
C GLY A 100 14.46 9.32 8.18
N LYS A 101 14.47 8.70 6.99
CA LYS A 101 13.41 8.88 5.98
C LYS A 101 12.06 8.38 6.50
N VAL A 102 12.05 7.27 7.23
CA VAL A 102 10.87 6.76 7.93
C VAL A 102 10.96 7.15 9.41
N ASN A 103 10.06 8.01 9.89
CA ASN A 103 10.03 8.45 11.30
C ASN A 103 9.42 7.37 12.24
N ALA A 104 10.08 6.23 12.33
CA ALA A 104 9.63 5.08 13.10
C ALA A 104 10.80 4.23 13.61
N ASP A 105 10.50 3.29 14.50
CA ASP A 105 11.40 2.20 14.91
C ASP A 105 10.76 0.86 14.54
N VAL A 106 11.54 -0.07 13.96
CA VAL A 106 11.08 -1.45 13.74
C VAL A 106 11.33 -2.24 15.03
N VAL A 107 10.25 -2.62 15.71
CA VAL A 107 10.32 -3.17 17.08
C VAL A 107 10.21 -4.69 17.12
N ALA A 108 9.65 -5.29 16.06
CA ALA A 108 9.59 -6.74 15.90
C ALA A 108 9.59 -7.14 14.42
N LEU A 109 10.17 -8.32 14.16
CA LEU A 109 9.95 -9.10 12.96
C LEU A 109 9.08 -10.32 13.31
N VAL A 110 8.04 -10.59 12.52
CA VAL A 110 7.20 -11.79 12.66
C VAL A 110 7.41 -12.70 11.45
N THR A 111 7.54 -14.02 11.66
CA THR A 111 7.77 -14.96 10.55
C THR A 111 7.23 -16.37 10.78
N ASP A 112 6.78 -17.02 9.71
CA ASP A 112 6.46 -18.45 9.68
C ASP A 112 7.70 -19.34 9.43
N LYS A 113 8.87 -18.73 9.25
CA LYS A 113 10.14 -19.41 8.92
C LYS A 113 11.28 -18.82 9.76
N PRO A 114 11.56 -19.37 10.96
CA PRO A 114 12.53 -18.80 11.91
C PRO A 114 13.96 -18.73 11.37
N GLY A 115 14.33 -19.56 10.39
CA GLY A 115 15.61 -19.56 9.69
C GLY A 115 15.60 -18.87 8.32
N CYS A 116 14.68 -17.93 8.05
CA CYS A 116 14.72 -17.15 6.81
C CYS A 116 15.68 -15.95 6.90
N GLY A 117 16.21 -15.49 5.75
CA GLY A 117 17.17 -14.38 5.68
C GLY A 117 16.64 -13.02 6.17
N GLY A 118 15.32 -12.86 6.33
CA GLY A 118 14.73 -11.74 7.07
C GLY A 118 14.93 -11.87 8.59
N ALA A 119 14.71 -13.06 9.14
CA ALA A 119 14.90 -13.36 10.57
C ALA A 119 16.38 -13.32 10.99
N GLU A 120 17.29 -13.76 10.12
CA GLU A 120 18.74 -13.61 10.32
C GLU A 120 19.14 -12.14 10.41
N TYR A 121 18.69 -11.31 9.46
CA TYR A 121 18.96 -9.87 9.47
C TYR A 121 18.37 -9.17 10.69
N ALA A 122 17.13 -9.51 11.10
CA ALA A 122 16.52 -8.94 12.29
C ALA A 122 17.34 -9.23 13.56
N ARG A 123 17.76 -10.49 13.78
CA ARG A 123 18.64 -10.86 14.90
C ARG A 123 19.97 -10.12 14.85
N GLY A 124 20.59 -10.01 13.67
CA GLY A 124 21.85 -9.28 13.47
C GLY A 124 21.76 -7.77 13.76
N ASN A 125 20.55 -7.20 13.72
CA ASN A 125 20.27 -5.79 14.05
C ASN A 125 19.58 -5.61 15.41
N GLY A 126 19.51 -6.65 16.25
CA GLY A 126 18.89 -6.57 17.58
C GLY A 126 17.36 -6.46 17.60
N ILE A 127 16.69 -6.70 16.47
CA ILE A 127 15.22 -6.68 16.36
C ILE A 127 14.65 -8.01 16.86
N GLN A 128 13.65 -7.95 17.74
CA GLN A 128 12.97 -9.14 18.27
C GLN A 128 12.33 -9.94 17.13
N VAL A 129 12.65 -11.24 17.05
CA VAL A 129 12.01 -12.17 16.12
C VAL A 129 10.93 -12.97 16.84
N ILE A 130 9.71 -12.91 16.34
CA ILE A 130 8.54 -13.66 16.80
C ILE A 130 8.20 -14.71 15.74
N VAL A 131 8.05 -15.97 16.16
CA VAL A 131 7.67 -17.06 15.25
C VAL A 131 6.15 -17.20 15.27
N PHE A 132 5.51 -17.10 14.11
CA PHE A 132 4.05 -17.21 13.96
C PHE A 132 3.67 -17.63 12.53
N PRO A 133 2.66 -18.50 12.35
CA PRO A 133 1.88 -19.20 13.38
C PRO A 133 2.59 -20.46 13.88
N ASN A 134 2.11 -21.01 15.00
CA ASN A 134 2.37 -22.41 15.33
C ASN A 134 2.00 -23.31 14.13
N SER A 135 2.96 -24.11 13.65
CA SER A 135 2.73 -24.97 12.49
C SER A 135 3.69 -26.15 12.46
N LYS A 136 3.43 -27.16 11.61
CA LYS A 136 4.33 -28.30 11.44
C LYS A 136 5.76 -27.91 11.04
N SER A 137 5.94 -26.77 10.38
CA SER A 137 7.24 -26.22 9.98
C SER A 137 7.85 -25.22 10.96
N ALA A 138 7.09 -24.83 11.99
CA ALA A 138 7.51 -23.94 13.07
C ALA A 138 6.70 -24.28 14.35
N PRO A 139 6.98 -25.40 15.03
CA PRO A 139 6.23 -25.84 16.21
C PRO A 139 6.41 -24.94 17.43
N GLU A 140 7.47 -24.12 17.44
CA GLU A 140 7.74 -23.06 18.41
C GLU A 140 6.95 -21.78 18.16
N GLY A 141 6.17 -21.73 17.07
CA GLY A 141 5.34 -20.57 16.74
C GLY A 141 4.21 -20.37 17.76
N ILE A 142 3.81 -19.11 17.95
CA ILE A 142 2.73 -18.73 18.88
C ILE A 142 1.36 -18.74 18.21
N SER A 143 0.30 -18.65 19.01
CA SER A 143 -1.09 -18.45 18.57
C SER A 143 -1.37 -17.01 18.12
N SER A 144 -2.54 -16.77 17.51
CA SER A 144 -3.02 -15.43 17.12
C SER A 144 -3.22 -14.51 18.32
N ASP A 145 -3.75 -15.03 19.43
CA ASP A 145 -4.01 -14.27 20.65
C ASP A 145 -2.72 -13.86 21.36
N GLU A 146 -1.74 -14.77 21.45
CA GLU A 146 -0.40 -14.49 21.98
C GLU A 146 0.33 -13.45 21.12
N LEU A 147 0.23 -13.57 19.78
CA LEU A 147 0.79 -12.57 18.87
C LEU A 147 0.13 -11.21 19.07
N LEU A 148 -1.20 -11.15 19.14
CA LEU A 148 -1.93 -9.90 19.35
C LEU A 148 -1.55 -9.24 20.67
N ASN A 149 -1.40 -10.02 21.75
CA ASN A 149 -0.94 -9.51 23.04
C ASN A 149 0.51 -9.03 22.99
N THR A 150 1.41 -9.76 22.34
CA THR A 150 2.82 -9.35 22.16
C THR A 150 2.92 -8.04 21.38
N LEU A 151 2.17 -7.89 20.28
CA LEU A 151 2.15 -6.64 19.49
C LEU A 151 1.59 -5.45 20.31
N ARG A 152 0.60 -5.68 21.18
CA ARG A 152 0.06 -4.67 22.11
C ARG A 152 1.08 -4.26 23.17
N GLU A 153 1.78 -5.21 23.79
CA GLU A 153 2.85 -4.96 24.77
C GLU A 153 4.01 -4.17 24.15
N LEU A 154 4.41 -4.54 22.93
CA LEU A 154 5.38 -3.82 22.12
C LEU A 154 4.87 -2.46 21.61
N ARG A 155 3.61 -2.11 21.89
CA ARG A 155 2.93 -0.85 21.47
C ARG A 155 3.05 -0.59 19.97
N VAL A 156 2.91 -1.64 19.16
CA VAL A 156 2.93 -1.53 17.70
C VAL A 156 1.82 -0.58 17.24
N ASP A 157 2.18 0.32 16.32
CA ASP A 157 1.26 1.26 15.67
C ASP A 157 0.84 0.74 14.30
N PHE A 158 1.76 0.13 13.55
CA PHE A 158 1.51 -0.40 12.20
C PHE A 158 2.17 -1.76 11.96
N ILE A 159 1.47 -2.61 11.21
CA ILE A 159 1.96 -3.92 10.74
C ILE A 159 2.26 -3.83 9.24
N LEU A 160 3.43 -4.29 8.83
CA LEU A 160 3.89 -4.23 7.44
C LEU A 160 4.19 -5.63 6.92
N LEU A 161 3.37 -6.16 6.01
CA LEU A 161 3.61 -7.43 5.36
C LEU A 161 4.62 -7.22 4.23
N ALA A 162 5.81 -7.80 4.37
CA ALA A 162 6.96 -7.60 3.48
C ALA A 162 7.36 -8.93 2.82
N GLY A 163 6.43 -9.52 2.07
CA GLY A 163 6.55 -10.88 1.54
C GLY A 163 6.20 -11.94 2.59
N TYR A 164 5.16 -11.70 3.39
CA TYR A 164 4.54 -12.69 4.27
C TYR A 164 3.50 -13.51 3.49
N LEU A 165 3.46 -14.83 3.71
CA LEU A 165 2.73 -15.78 2.85
C LEU A 165 1.58 -16.53 3.55
N LYS A 166 1.18 -16.09 4.75
CA LYS A 166 -0.02 -16.61 5.44
C LYS A 166 -1.10 -15.54 5.45
N LEU A 167 -2.35 -15.99 5.47
CA LEU A 167 -3.50 -15.12 5.73
C LEU A 167 -3.34 -14.53 7.14
N ILE A 168 -3.67 -13.25 7.30
CA ILE A 168 -3.70 -12.61 8.61
C ILE A 168 -4.96 -13.05 9.35
N PRO A 169 -4.88 -13.43 10.63
CA PRO A 169 -6.07 -13.76 11.42
C PRO A 169 -7.03 -12.56 11.50
N VAL A 170 -8.33 -12.84 11.49
CA VAL A 170 -9.39 -11.82 11.54
C VAL A 170 -9.26 -10.97 12.80
N GLU A 171 -8.83 -11.56 13.91
CA GLU A 171 -8.63 -10.90 15.20
C GLU A 171 -7.51 -9.84 15.13
N LEU A 172 -6.48 -10.06 14.31
CA LEU A 172 -5.43 -9.06 14.06
C LEU A 172 -5.96 -7.92 13.17
N ILE A 173 -6.74 -8.23 12.14
CA ILE A 173 -7.32 -7.23 11.23
C ILE A 173 -8.29 -6.32 12.01
N GLN A 174 -9.14 -6.89 12.86
CA GLN A 174 -10.07 -6.16 13.73
C GLN A 174 -9.36 -5.34 14.82
N ALA A 175 -8.18 -5.77 15.29
CA ALA A 175 -7.39 -5.03 16.28
C ALA A 175 -6.50 -3.92 15.67
N TYR A 176 -6.18 -4.00 14.38
CA TYR A 176 -5.38 -3.03 13.63
C TYR A 176 -6.14 -2.46 12.41
N PRO A 177 -7.35 -1.89 12.60
CA PRO A 177 -8.19 -1.42 11.50
C PRO A 177 -7.48 -0.30 10.73
N ARG A 178 -7.23 -0.50 9.43
CA ARG A 178 -6.45 0.43 8.58
C ARG A 178 -5.02 0.68 9.09
N CYS A 179 -4.46 -0.22 9.90
CA CYS A 179 -3.08 -0.14 10.42
C CYS A 179 -2.19 -1.30 9.94
N ILE A 180 -2.65 -2.09 8.96
CA ILE A 180 -1.90 -3.16 8.30
C ILE A 180 -1.73 -2.82 6.82
N LEU A 181 -0.49 -2.73 6.33
CA LEU A 181 -0.17 -2.64 4.90
C LEU A 181 0.43 -3.96 4.39
N ASN A 182 0.19 -4.26 3.12
CA ASN A 182 0.88 -5.30 2.35
C ASN A 182 1.46 -4.71 1.06
N ILE A 183 2.53 -5.33 0.56
CA ILE A 183 3.00 -5.10 -0.79
C ILE A 183 2.86 -6.38 -1.63
N HIS A 184 2.28 -6.23 -2.81
CA HIS A 184 2.04 -7.32 -3.75
C HIS A 184 2.69 -7.01 -5.12
N PRO A 185 3.41 -7.97 -5.75
CA PRO A 185 4.23 -7.71 -6.93
C PRO A 185 3.46 -7.73 -8.27
N SER A 186 2.22 -7.22 -8.28
CA SER A 186 1.46 -6.91 -9.50
C SER A 186 0.56 -5.69 -9.31
N LEU A 187 0.09 -5.13 -10.43
CA LEU A 187 -0.90 -4.05 -10.48
C LEU A 187 -2.29 -4.62 -10.12
N LEU A 188 -2.60 -4.66 -8.82
CA LEU A 188 -3.89 -5.14 -8.33
C LEU A 188 -5.06 -4.34 -8.95
N PRO A 189 -6.21 -4.99 -9.22
CA PRO A 189 -6.57 -6.36 -8.83
C PRO A 189 -5.99 -7.47 -9.73
N ALA A 190 -5.24 -7.14 -10.79
CA ALA A 190 -4.69 -8.15 -11.69
C ALA A 190 -3.59 -8.97 -11.00
N PHE A 191 -3.64 -10.30 -11.16
CA PHE A 191 -2.68 -11.27 -10.57
C PHE A 191 -2.55 -11.19 -9.03
N GLY A 192 -3.59 -10.74 -8.34
CA GLY A 192 -3.72 -10.85 -6.88
C GLY A 192 -4.44 -12.11 -6.43
N GLY A 193 -4.38 -12.40 -5.14
CA GLY A 193 -5.15 -13.44 -4.48
C GLY A 193 -4.38 -14.74 -4.24
N LYS A 194 -5.06 -15.68 -3.58
CA LYS A 194 -4.47 -16.94 -3.10
C LYS A 194 -3.77 -17.72 -4.21
N GLY A 195 -2.45 -17.83 -4.11
CA GLY A 195 -1.60 -18.58 -5.03
C GLY A 195 -0.68 -17.71 -5.89
N PHE A 196 -0.98 -16.40 -5.99
CA PHE A 196 -0.12 -15.42 -6.64
C PHE A 196 0.91 -14.88 -5.64
N TYR A 197 2.08 -15.53 -5.57
CA TYR A 197 3.18 -15.05 -4.72
C TYR A 197 4.56 -15.36 -5.31
N GLY A 198 5.52 -14.47 -5.06
CA GLY A 198 6.86 -14.54 -5.60
C GLY A 198 6.86 -14.75 -7.13
N LEU A 199 7.73 -15.63 -7.61
CA LEU A 199 7.92 -15.89 -9.05
C LEU A 199 6.64 -16.34 -9.79
N LYS A 200 5.61 -16.83 -9.09
CA LYS A 200 4.33 -17.22 -9.72
C LYS A 200 3.61 -16.01 -10.34
N VAL A 201 3.72 -14.83 -9.73
CA VAL A 201 3.08 -13.60 -10.21
C VAL A 201 3.69 -13.19 -11.55
N HIS A 202 5.00 -13.04 -11.62
CA HIS A 202 5.71 -12.65 -12.84
C HIS A 202 5.56 -13.67 -13.98
N LYS A 203 5.49 -14.97 -13.66
CA LYS A 203 5.14 -16.03 -14.62
C LYS A 203 3.74 -15.83 -15.21
N ALA A 204 2.74 -15.52 -14.39
CA ALA A 204 1.37 -15.28 -14.86
C ALA A 204 1.25 -13.98 -15.68
N VAL A 205 1.95 -12.91 -15.26
CA VAL A 205 2.01 -11.64 -16.00
C VAL A 205 2.56 -11.85 -17.42
N ILE A 206 3.71 -12.53 -17.56
CA ILE A 206 4.31 -12.84 -18.87
C ILE A 206 3.38 -13.75 -19.69
N ALA A 207 2.83 -14.81 -19.09
CA ALA A 207 1.93 -15.73 -19.78
C ALA A 207 0.62 -15.08 -20.27
N SER A 208 0.15 -14.02 -19.61
CA SER A 208 -1.02 -13.24 -20.05
C SER A 208 -0.76 -12.31 -21.24
N GLY A 209 0.50 -12.10 -21.63
CA GLY A 209 0.87 -11.13 -22.66
C GLY A 209 0.78 -9.66 -22.23
N ALA A 210 0.61 -9.38 -20.92
CA ALA A 210 0.62 -8.02 -20.38
C ALA A 210 1.89 -7.24 -20.79
N ARG A 211 1.74 -5.92 -21.02
CA ARG A 211 2.84 -5.00 -21.37
C ARG A 211 3.32 -4.14 -20.20
N TYR A 212 2.59 -4.19 -19.09
CA TYR A 212 2.89 -3.47 -17.86
C TYR A 212 2.66 -4.39 -16.65
N SER A 213 3.45 -4.16 -15.63
CA SER A 213 3.38 -4.80 -14.31
C SER A 213 3.83 -3.77 -13.27
N GLY A 214 4.19 -4.21 -12.07
CA GLY A 214 4.71 -3.36 -11.01
C GLY A 214 4.03 -3.64 -9.68
N PRO A 215 4.51 -3.06 -8.57
CA PRO A 215 3.99 -3.33 -7.25
C PRO A 215 2.72 -2.55 -6.91
N THR A 216 1.90 -3.13 -6.03
CA THR A 216 0.83 -2.44 -5.31
C THR A 216 1.07 -2.49 -3.81
N VAL A 217 1.05 -1.34 -3.15
CA VAL A 217 0.87 -1.24 -1.69
C VAL A 217 -0.61 -1.04 -1.41
N HIS A 218 -1.18 -1.84 -0.52
CA HIS A 218 -2.59 -1.77 -0.14
C HIS A 218 -2.79 -2.03 1.36
N PHE A 219 -3.93 -1.57 1.89
CA PHE A 219 -4.37 -1.99 3.21
C PHE A 219 -4.84 -3.45 3.18
N VAL A 220 -4.60 -4.20 4.25
CA VAL A 220 -5.02 -5.60 4.38
C VAL A 220 -6.47 -5.68 4.90
N ASP A 221 -7.23 -6.61 4.35
CA ASP A 221 -8.53 -7.04 4.85
C ASP A 221 -8.54 -8.58 5.07
N GLU A 222 -9.71 -9.18 5.26
CA GLU A 222 -9.87 -10.62 5.56
C GLU A 222 -9.54 -11.56 4.39
N HIS A 223 -9.28 -11.04 3.18
CA HIS A 223 -8.96 -11.81 1.99
C HIS A 223 -7.62 -11.40 1.38
N TYR A 224 -7.04 -12.28 0.57
CA TYR A 224 -5.78 -11.99 -0.12
C TYR A 224 -5.98 -10.92 -1.19
N ASP A 225 -5.26 -9.80 -1.03
CA ASP A 225 -5.03 -8.78 -2.05
C ASP A 225 -6.29 -8.05 -2.59
N THR A 226 -7.38 -8.04 -1.82
CA THR A 226 -8.62 -7.30 -2.14
C THR A 226 -8.75 -5.94 -1.46
N GLY A 227 -7.95 -5.70 -0.42
CA GLY A 227 -8.03 -4.48 0.37
C GLY A 227 -7.59 -3.23 -0.42
N ARG A 228 -7.96 -2.06 0.10
CA ARG A 228 -7.86 -0.80 -0.65
C ARG A 228 -6.41 -0.45 -1.01
N THR A 229 -6.14 -0.38 -2.31
CA THR A 229 -4.89 0.16 -2.89
C THR A 229 -4.59 1.54 -2.34
N LEU A 230 -3.34 1.74 -1.90
CA LEU A 230 -2.79 3.00 -1.42
C LEU A 230 -1.79 3.60 -2.41
N ALA A 231 -0.93 2.79 -3.02
CA ALA A 231 0.07 3.26 -3.98
C ALA A 231 0.45 2.17 -4.98
N GLN A 232 0.81 2.58 -6.20
CA GLN A 232 1.33 1.70 -7.24
C GLN A 232 2.56 2.32 -7.92
N ARG A 233 3.36 1.48 -8.56
CA ARG A 233 4.38 1.88 -9.55
C ARG A 233 4.22 0.99 -10.78
N VAL A 234 4.46 1.54 -11.96
CA VAL A 234 4.32 0.82 -13.23
C VAL A 234 5.70 0.52 -13.81
N VAL A 235 5.96 -0.74 -14.12
CA VAL A 235 7.15 -1.17 -14.88
C VAL A 235 6.72 -1.78 -16.22
N PRO A 236 7.49 -1.57 -17.31
CA PRO A 236 7.25 -2.25 -18.57
C PRO A 236 7.57 -3.75 -18.44
N VAL A 237 6.81 -4.57 -19.16
CA VAL A 237 7.15 -5.97 -19.46
C VAL A 237 7.77 -5.99 -20.84
N LEU A 238 9.06 -6.32 -20.92
CA LEU A 238 9.83 -6.34 -22.17
C LEU A 238 9.54 -7.63 -22.94
N ALA A 239 9.64 -7.57 -24.27
CA ALA A 239 9.28 -8.69 -25.15
C ALA A 239 10.03 -10.00 -24.86
N ASN A 240 11.24 -9.91 -24.30
CA ASN A 240 12.13 -11.04 -24.00
C ASN A 240 12.38 -11.23 -22.49
N ASP A 241 11.56 -10.62 -21.62
CA ASP A 241 11.72 -10.80 -20.17
C ASP A 241 11.57 -12.26 -19.75
N THR A 242 12.51 -12.77 -18.95
CA THR A 242 12.23 -13.92 -18.10
C THR A 242 11.44 -13.48 -16.85
N PRO A 243 10.71 -14.39 -16.18
CA PRO A 243 10.02 -14.08 -14.93
C PRO A 243 10.93 -13.49 -13.85
N GLU A 244 12.21 -13.89 -13.82
CA GLU A 244 13.22 -13.42 -12.88
C GLU A 244 13.69 -11.99 -13.21
N GLN A 245 13.84 -11.66 -14.50
CA GLN A 245 14.17 -10.30 -14.95
C GLN A 245 13.03 -9.32 -14.64
N LEU A 246 11.79 -9.73 -14.91
CA LEU A 246 10.61 -8.96 -14.52
C LEU A 246 10.50 -8.84 -12.99
N ALA A 247 10.74 -9.92 -12.24
CA ALA A 247 10.76 -9.89 -10.79
C ALA A 247 11.78 -8.90 -10.22
N ALA A 248 13.01 -8.88 -10.74
CA ALA A 248 14.04 -7.94 -10.31
C ALA A 248 13.63 -6.47 -10.57
N ARG A 249 12.96 -6.20 -11.71
CA ARG A 249 12.47 -4.86 -12.04
C ARG A 249 11.31 -4.42 -11.15
N VAL A 250 10.35 -5.31 -10.89
CA VAL A 250 9.25 -5.05 -9.95
C VAL A 250 9.78 -4.85 -8.53
N LEU A 251 10.73 -5.67 -8.08
CA LEU A 251 11.32 -5.60 -6.73
C LEU A 251 12.09 -4.30 -6.48
N HIS A 252 12.69 -3.69 -7.51
CA HIS A 252 13.30 -2.37 -7.38
C HIS A 252 12.26 -1.30 -7.04
N GLU A 253 11.13 -1.30 -7.75
CA GLU A 253 10.01 -0.40 -7.45
C GLU A 253 9.34 -0.74 -6.11
N GLU A 254 9.28 -2.02 -5.71
CA GLU A 254 8.73 -2.44 -4.41
C GLU A 254 9.44 -1.70 -3.27
N HIS A 255 10.78 -1.71 -3.28
CA HIS A 255 11.58 -1.07 -2.22
C HIS A 255 11.28 0.42 -2.11
N GLN A 256 11.13 1.12 -3.23
CA GLN A 256 10.84 2.55 -3.24
C GLN A 256 9.40 2.83 -2.79
N VAL A 257 8.40 2.22 -3.44
CA VAL A 257 6.99 2.52 -3.17
C VAL A 257 6.58 2.12 -1.75
N TYR A 258 7.14 1.05 -1.20
CA TYR A 258 6.80 0.64 0.17
C TYR A 258 7.38 1.61 1.19
N VAL A 259 8.65 2.02 1.01
CA VAL A 259 9.28 3.03 1.89
C VAL A 259 8.53 4.35 1.79
N ASP A 260 8.12 4.81 0.60
CA ASP A 260 7.33 6.03 0.42
C ASP A 260 5.96 5.95 1.12
N ALA A 261 5.25 4.83 0.95
CA ALA A 261 3.94 4.62 1.59
C ALA A 261 4.05 4.51 3.12
N VAL A 262 5.08 3.84 3.64
CA VAL A 262 5.35 3.73 5.09
C VAL A 262 5.78 5.08 5.66
N THR A 263 6.52 5.89 4.91
CA THR A 263 6.86 7.28 5.28
C THR A 263 5.58 8.10 5.45
N ALA A 264 4.71 8.11 4.43
CA ALA A 264 3.42 8.81 4.49
C ALA A 264 2.50 8.32 5.62
N LEU A 265 2.51 7.01 5.91
CA LEU A 265 1.79 6.41 7.03
C LEU A 265 2.34 6.88 8.38
N CYS A 266 3.67 6.97 8.54
CA CYS A 266 4.29 7.39 9.78
C CYS A 266 4.21 8.91 10.02
N GLU A 267 4.05 9.69 8.96
CA GLU A 267 3.82 11.15 8.99
C GLU A 267 2.32 11.52 9.14
N ASP A 268 1.44 10.53 9.37
CA ASP A 268 -0.03 10.69 9.46
C ASP A 268 -0.65 11.39 8.22
N ARG A 269 -0.01 11.28 7.05
CA ARG A 269 -0.45 11.88 5.77
C ARG A 269 -1.50 11.07 5.02
N ILE A 270 -1.88 9.90 5.52
CA ILE A 270 -2.93 9.08 4.90
C ILE A 270 -4.31 9.60 5.29
N VAL A 271 -5.12 9.87 4.28
CA VAL A 271 -6.45 10.47 4.44
C VAL A 271 -7.47 9.65 3.68
N TRP A 272 -8.66 9.46 4.26
CA TRP A 272 -9.72 8.67 3.62
C TRP A 272 -10.78 9.59 3.03
N ARG A 273 -11.15 9.32 1.78
CA ARG A 273 -12.38 9.83 1.16
C ARG A 273 -13.59 9.12 1.75
N GLU A 274 -14.77 9.75 1.65
CA GLU A 274 -16.05 9.21 2.15
C GLU A 274 -16.41 7.84 1.55
N ASP A 275 -15.99 7.54 0.31
CA ASP A 275 -16.18 6.25 -0.36
C ASP A 275 -15.18 5.15 0.09
N GLY A 276 -14.35 5.45 1.08
CA GLY A 276 -13.35 4.53 1.62
C GLY A 276 -12.15 4.30 0.70
N VAL A 277 -11.81 5.25 -0.17
CA VAL A 277 -10.54 5.27 -0.89
C VAL A 277 -9.49 6.04 -0.08
N PRO A 278 -8.33 5.44 0.24
CA PRO A 278 -7.22 6.14 0.89
C PRO A 278 -6.45 7.00 -0.13
N LEU A 279 -5.88 8.11 0.35
CA LEU A 279 -5.04 9.04 -0.40
C LEU A 279 -3.80 9.39 0.43
N ILE A 280 -2.68 9.64 -0.24
CA ILE A 280 -1.48 10.23 0.37
C ILE A 280 -1.54 11.75 0.16
N ARG A 281 -1.64 12.53 1.25
CA ARG A 281 -1.54 13.99 1.18
C ARG A 281 -0.11 14.42 0.85
N SER A 282 0.07 15.42 -0.01
CA SER A 282 1.40 15.98 -0.31
C SER A 282 2.04 16.64 0.93
N GLN A 283 3.37 16.60 1.02
CA GLN A 283 4.13 17.30 2.06
C GLN A 283 4.22 18.81 1.84
N THR A 284 4.16 19.26 0.58
CA THR A 284 4.38 20.67 0.19
C THR A 284 3.07 21.44 -0.02
N ASN A 285 1.96 20.75 -0.30
CA ASN A 285 0.64 21.36 -0.50
C ASN A 285 -0.44 20.51 0.17
N SER A 286 -1.10 21.04 1.20
CA SER A 286 -2.14 20.33 1.95
C SER A 286 -3.37 19.95 1.14
N ASN A 287 -3.56 20.57 -0.03
CA ASN A 287 -4.70 20.40 -0.92
C ASN A 287 -4.41 19.47 -2.10
N GLU A 288 -3.18 18.94 -2.19
CA GLU A 288 -2.75 17.95 -3.19
C GLU A 288 -2.67 16.55 -2.58
N TYR A 289 -3.05 15.57 -3.39
CA TYR A 289 -3.12 14.17 -3.02
C TYR A 289 -2.62 13.28 -4.16
N THR A 290 -2.05 12.13 -3.81
CA THR A 290 -1.65 11.04 -4.72
C THR A 290 -2.21 9.71 -4.26
#